data_AF-A0A3S0F722-F1
#
_entry.id   AF-A0A3S0F722-F1
#
_cell.length_a   1.000
_cell.length_b   1.000
_cell.length_c   1.000
_cell.angle_alpha   90.00
_cell.angle_beta   90.00
_cell.angle_gamma   90.00
#
_symmetry.space_group_name_H-M   'P 1'
#
loop_
_entity.id
_entity.type
_entity.pdbx_description
1 polymer ?
#
loop_
_entity_poly.entity_id
_entity_poly.type
_entity_poly.pdbx_seq_one_letter_code
_entity_poly.pdbx_strand_id
1 'polypeptide(L)'
;MQINRNPKLMIVLLVVAMIGGTLFSIVWAVVWPRFHTSLVLGSLEPPEKAGKDERGEYYRTRLEKAINNKLPAEVIARTAFNYAEWFRFEKWNYREAKKAYDRCVELCNVKDASGDVRTIQADAMIASADIDHHFYLTGDGKPPDPEIALKAQKQQIQAAHDMGYTNDANDVQRQRRAQEQIATFLSDNKDYSRALKYINEAEEGARRNNASPYSQASVMVRKARALTGLGKTAEADKLFIAAIKVTDDAYGGGSEESESCLHLYSDPLIRDGQVERGNKVKEQQDDDNVW
;
A
#
# COMPACT_ATOMS: atom_id res chain seq x y z
N MET A 1 -56.47 28.76 23.63
CA MET A 1 -55.95 28.22 22.36
C MET A 1 -56.80 27.00 22.00
N GLN A 2 -57.75 27.12 21.06
CA GLN A 2 -58.60 26.00 20.64
C GLN A 2 -57.82 25.14 19.62
N ILE A 3 -57.47 23.91 19.98
CA ILE A 3 -56.80 22.96 19.07
C ILE A 3 -57.86 22.45 18.09
N ASN A 4 -57.67 22.72 16.80
CA ASN A 4 -58.56 22.28 15.73
C ASN A 4 -58.57 20.73 15.65
N ARG A 5 -59.68 20.10 16.05
CA ARG A 5 -59.87 18.64 16.09
C ARG A 5 -60.24 18.06 14.73
N ASN A 6 -59.56 18.47 13.65
CA ASN A 6 -59.79 17.85 12.35
C ASN A 6 -59.06 16.49 12.30
N PRO A 7 -59.77 15.35 12.30
CA PRO A 7 -59.14 14.03 12.37
C PRO A 7 -58.27 13.74 11.15
N LYS A 8 -58.61 14.29 9.97
CA LYS A 8 -57.78 14.14 8.76
C LYS A 8 -56.44 14.87 8.90
N LEU A 9 -56.46 16.08 9.46
CA LEU A 9 -55.24 16.84 9.74
C LEU A 9 -54.36 16.11 10.77
N MET A 10 -54.98 15.51 11.79
CA MET A 10 -54.27 14.74 12.81
C MET A 10 -53.56 13.51 12.23
N ILE A 11 -54.23 12.79 11.31
CA ILE A 11 -53.64 11.64 10.61
C ILE A 11 -52.47 12.09 9.72
N VAL A 12 -52.62 13.18 8.97
CA VAL A 12 -51.53 13.70 8.12
C VAL A 12 -50.32 14.10 8.94
N LEU A 13 -50.50 14.78 10.08
CA LEU A 13 -49.40 15.15 10.96
C LEU A 13 -48.70 13.93 11.57
N LEU A 14 -49.44 12.89 11.94
CA LEU A 14 -48.88 11.61 12.41
C LEU A 14 -48.06 10.92 11.33
N VAL A 15 -48.57 10.85 10.10
CA VAL A 15 -47.84 10.26 8.96
C VAL A 15 -46.57 11.05 8.66
N VAL A 16 -46.63 12.39 8.66
CA VAL A 16 -45.45 13.25 8.46
C VAL A 16 -44.43 13.07 9.58
N ALA A 17 -44.87 12.96 10.84
CA ALA A 17 -43.97 12.72 11.98
C ALA A 17 -43.31 11.33 11.91
N MET A 18 -44.05 10.30 11.50
CA MET A 18 -43.50 8.94 11.32
C MET A 18 -42.51 8.88 10.16
N ILE A 19 -42.85 9.47 9.01
CA ILE A 19 -41.95 9.53 7.85
C ILE A 19 -40.72 10.37 8.19
N GLY A 20 -40.90 11.53 8.82
CA GLY A 20 -39.81 12.40 9.26
C GLY A 20 -38.88 11.74 10.27
N GLY A 21 -39.43 11.04 11.27
CA GLY A 21 -38.63 10.30 12.26
C GLY A 21 -37.87 9.12 11.65
N THR A 22 -38.47 8.43 10.68
CA THR A 22 -37.82 7.32 9.96
C THR A 22 -36.70 7.83 9.07
N LEU A 23 -36.94 8.87 8.28
CA LEU A 23 -35.92 9.51 7.44
C LEU A 23 -34.80 10.10 8.29
N PHE A 24 -35.14 10.75 9.42
CA PHE A 24 -34.15 11.25 10.37
C PHE A 24 -33.29 10.10 10.92
N SER A 25 -33.89 8.98 11.31
CA SER A 25 -33.13 7.83 11.83
C SER A 25 -32.19 7.21 10.79
N ILE A 26 -32.61 7.12 9.52
CA ILE A 26 -31.78 6.61 8.42
C ILE A 26 -30.67 7.60 8.09
N VAL A 27 -30.99 8.87 7.87
CA VAL A 27 -30.02 9.92 7.53
C VAL A 27 -29.04 10.10 8.67
N TRP A 28 -29.50 10.12 9.92
CA TRP A 28 -28.64 10.25 11.09
C TRP A 28 -27.71 9.05 11.23
N ALA A 29 -28.17 7.81 11.01
CA ALA A 29 -27.29 6.64 11.04
C ALA A 29 -26.17 6.68 9.99
N VAL A 30 -26.39 7.31 8.84
CA VAL A 30 -25.38 7.46 7.77
C VAL A 30 -24.49 8.70 7.97
N VAL A 31 -25.07 9.82 8.40
CA VAL A 31 -24.38 11.11 8.50
C VAL A 31 -23.64 11.25 9.83
N TRP A 32 -24.21 10.76 10.93
CA TRP A 32 -23.61 10.90 12.26
C TRP A 32 -22.22 10.27 12.38
N PRO A 33 -21.94 9.05 11.86
CA PRO A 33 -20.59 8.50 11.92
C PRO A 33 -19.55 9.37 11.22
N ARG A 34 -19.89 9.99 10.07
CA ARG A 34 -19.00 10.89 9.33
C ARG A 34 -18.78 12.19 10.09
N PHE A 35 -19.84 12.79 10.62
CA PHE A 35 -19.77 14.02 11.39
C PHE A 35 -19.02 13.82 12.71
N HIS A 36 -19.31 12.75 13.45
CA HIS A 36 -18.61 12.36 14.66
C HIS A 36 -17.13 12.10 14.40
N THR A 37 -16.79 11.39 13.31
CA THR A 37 -15.39 11.17 12.92
C THR A 37 -14.68 12.48 12.66
N SER A 38 -15.28 13.41 11.91
CA SER A 38 -14.69 14.74 11.65
C SER A 38 -14.58 15.59 12.91
N LEU A 39 -15.54 15.52 13.83
CA LEU A 39 -15.47 16.21 15.13
C LEU A 39 -14.33 15.68 16.00
N VAL A 40 -14.17 14.36 16.07
CA VAL A 40 -13.16 13.72 16.91
C VAL A 40 -11.76 13.85 16.29
N LEU A 41 -11.66 13.64 14.98
CA LEU A 41 -10.38 13.57 14.26
C LEU A 41 -10.01 14.82 13.48
N GLY A 42 -10.83 15.87 13.39
CA GLY A 42 -10.50 17.05 12.58
C GLY A 42 -10.01 16.69 11.16
N SER A 43 -8.98 17.38 10.68
CA SER A 43 -8.27 17.00 9.45
C SER A 43 -7.55 15.65 9.63
N LEU A 44 -7.50 14.83 8.58
CA LEU A 44 -6.65 13.63 8.56
C LEU A 44 -5.21 13.95 8.14
N GLU A 45 -5.00 15.11 7.53
CA GLU A 45 -3.70 15.58 7.10
C GLU A 45 -3.12 16.57 8.12
N PRO A 46 -1.82 16.51 8.41
CA PRO A 46 -1.16 17.48 9.27
C PRO A 46 -1.18 18.87 8.60
N PRO A 47 -1.02 19.94 9.37
CA PRO A 47 -0.81 21.28 8.80
C PRO A 47 0.31 21.26 7.78
N GLU A 48 0.13 21.94 6.64
CA GLU A 48 1.09 21.94 5.53
C GLU A 48 2.51 22.35 5.98
N LYS A 49 2.58 23.31 6.91
CA LYS A 49 3.82 23.85 7.49
C LYS A 49 4.34 23.08 8.70
N ALA A 50 3.71 21.98 9.11
CA ALA A 50 4.14 21.23 10.28
C ALA A 50 5.54 20.63 10.04
N GLY A 51 6.43 20.83 11.01
CA GLY A 51 7.74 20.21 11.04
C GLY A 51 7.66 18.69 11.19
N LYS A 52 8.78 17.99 10.97
CA LYS A 52 8.87 16.52 11.05
C LYS A 52 8.32 15.95 12.36
N ASP A 53 8.79 16.45 13.50
CA ASP A 53 8.37 15.95 14.81
C ASP A 53 6.89 16.25 15.09
N GLU A 54 6.41 17.40 14.61
CA GLU A 54 5.01 17.80 14.72
C GLU A 54 4.09 16.90 13.90
N ARG A 55 4.50 16.49 12.70
CA ARG A 55 3.76 15.54 11.86
C ARG A 55 3.71 14.15 12.49
N GLY A 56 4.80 13.70 13.11
CA GLY A 56 4.83 12.45 13.87
C GLY A 56 3.87 12.46 15.05
N GLU A 57 3.87 13.54 15.86
CA GLU A 57 2.92 13.70 16.96
C GLU A 57 1.47 13.76 16.46
N TYR A 58 1.27 14.46 15.35
CA TYR A 58 -0.04 14.65 14.75
C TYR A 58 -0.71 13.31 14.44
N TYR A 59 -0.04 12.44 13.69
CA TYR A 59 -0.59 11.14 13.33
C TYR A 59 -0.77 10.21 14.53
N ARG A 60 0.17 10.19 15.48
CA ARG A 60 0.05 9.44 16.74
C ARG A 60 -1.20 9.87 17.52
N THR A 61 -1.34 11.18 17.74
CA THR A 61 -2.48 11.76 18.46
C THR A 61 -3.81 11.42 17.77
N ARG A 62 -3.86 11.41 16.44
CA ARG A 62 -5.08 11.04 15.68
C ARG A 62 -5.44 9.57 15.85
N LEU A 63 -4.46 8.66 15.78
CA LEU A 63 -4.68 7.24 16.03
C LEU A 63 -5.18 7.01 17.48
N GLU A 64 -4.53 7.61 18.46
CA GLU A 64 -4.95 7.52 19.87
C GLU A 64 -6.38 8.05 20.07
N LYS A 65 -6.72 9.20 19.47
CA LYS A 65 -8.10 9.71 19.49
C LYS A 65 -9.08 8.75 18.84
N ALA A 66 -8.74 8.14 17.72
CA ALA A 66 -9.61 7.19 17.04
C ALA A 66 -9.91 5.97 17.92
N ILE A 67 -8.88 5.43 18.57
CA ILE A 67 -8.98 4.29 19.51
C ILE A 67 -9.79 4.69 20.76
N ASN A 68 -9.42 5.78 21.41
CA ASN A 68 -10.03 6.20 22.68
C ASN A 68 -11.51 6.55 22.54
N ASN A 69 -11.92 7.06 21.37
CA ASN A 69 -13.31 7.38 21.06
C ASN A 69 -14.07 6.22 20.40
N LYS A 70 -13.47 5.03 20.30
CA LYS A 70 -14.07 3.82 19.71
C LYS A 70 -14.69 4.09 18.34
N LEU A 71 -13.95 4.82 17.50
CA LEU A 71 -14.39 5.09 16.13
C LEU A 71 -14.53 3.78 15.33
N PRO A 72 -15.26 3.80 14.20
CA PRO A 72 -15.37 2.62 13.34
C PRO A 72 -14.00 2.02 12.99
N ALA A 73 -13.91 0.69 12.88
CA ALA A 73 -12.66 -0.02 12.63
C ALA A 73 -11.91 0.50 11.38
N GLU A 74 -12.65 0.88 10.33
CA GLU A 74 -12.10 1.49 9.10
C GLU A 74 -11.33 2.79 9.39
N VAL A 75 -11.87 3.64 10.26
CA VAL A 75 -11.26 4.92 10.64
C VAL A 75 -9.99 4.69 11.47
N ILE A 76 -10.06 3.74 12.39
CA ILE A 76 -8.90 3.35 13.21
C ILE A 76 -7.80 2.75 12.31
N ALA A 77 -8.17 1.89 11.36
CA ALA A 77 -7.26 1.28 10.41
C ALA A 77 -6.59 2.33 9.50
N ARG A 78 -7.38 3.28 8.97
CA ARG A 78 -6.89 4.37 8.12
C ARG A 78 -5.92 5.28 8.86
N THR A 79 -6.22 5.64 10.10
CA THR A 79 -5.33 6.48 10.93
C THR A 79 -4.05 5.75 11.31
N ALA A 80 -4.12 4.44 11.59
CA ALA A 80 -2.94 3.61 11.82
C ALA A 80 -2.06 3.49 10.58
N PHE A 81 -2.67 3.30 9.40
CA PHE A 81 -1.95 3.27 8.12
C PHE A 81 -1.25 4.60 7.82
N ASN A 82 -1.93 5.75 7.98
CA ASN A 82 -1.32 7.06 7.76
C ASN A 82 -0.14 7.31 8.71
N TYR A 83 -0.27 6.87 9.97
CA TYR A 83 0.82 6.95 10.95
C TYR A 83 2.02 6.10 10.55
N ALA A 84 1.77 4.90 10.01
CA ALA A 84 2.81 3.98 9.59
C ALA A 84 3.51 4.45 8.29
N GLU A 85 2.76 4.94 7.29
CA GLU A 85 3.32 5.52 6.06
C GLU A 85 4.20 6.73 6.35
N TRP A 86 3.81 7.59 7.30
CA TRP A 86 4.63 8.73 7.72
C TRP A 86 6.04 8.29 8.15
N PHE A 87 6.16 7.24 8.97
CA PHE A 87 7.46 6.72 9.38
C PHE A 87 8.23 6.04 8.25
N ARG A 88 7.53 5.45 7.27
CA ARG A 88 8.15 4.84 6.09
C ARG A 88 8.88 5.88 5.24
N PHE A 89 8.25 7.04 5.00
CA PHE A 89 8.87 8.14 4.24
C PHE A 89 10.09 8.75 4.93
N GLU A 90 10.09 8.75 6.27
CA GLU A 90 11.14 9.34 7.07
C GLU A 90 12.38 8.46 7.23
N LYS A 91 12.55 7.33 6.50
CA LYS A 91 13.73 6.42 6.40
C LYS A 91 14.47 6.01 7.71
N TRP A 92 14.03 6.43 8.89
CA TRP A 92 14.82 6.39 10.12
C TRP A 92 14.06 5.78 11.31
N ASN A 93 12.79 5.38 11.15
CA ASN A 93 12.04 4.75 12.23
C ASN A 93 11.19 3.56 11.77
N TYR A 94 11.82 2.66 11.02
CA TYR A 94 11.20 1.41 10.58
C TYR A 94 10.63 0.58 11.74
N ARG A 95 11.16 0.71 12.98
CA ARG A 95 10.70 -0.08 14.13
C ARG A 95 9.32 0.41 14.58
N GLU A 96 9.13 1.72 14.67
CA GLU A 96 7.83 2.31 14.98
C GLU A 96 6.85 2.15 13.82
N ALA A 97 7.31 2.25 12.57
CA ALA A 97 6.50 1.94 11.39
C ALA A 97 5.95 0.50 11.47
N LYS A 98 6.81 -0.48 11.76
CA LYS A 98 6.40 -1.88 11.91
C LYS A 98 5.37 -2.05 13.03
N LYS A 99 5.63 -1.50 14.23
CA LYS A 99 4.66 -1.56 15.34
C LYS A 99 3.30 -0.97 14.95
N ALA A 100 3.30 0.13 14.20
CA ALA A 100 2.08 0.75 13.72
C ALA A 100 1.34 -0.13 12.71
N TYR A 101 2.03 -0.76 11.75
CA TYR A 101 1.40 -1.71 10.82
C TYR A 101 0.91 -2.97 11.51
N ASP A 102 1.71 -3.59 12.40
CA ASP A 102 1.28 -4.76 13.19
C ASP A 102 0.00 -4.44 13.97
N ARG A 103 -0.05 -3.27 14.60
CA ARG A 103 -1.21 -2.80 15.33
C ARG A 103 -2.40 -2.54 14.41
N CYS A 104 -2.18 -2.00 13.21
CA CYS A 104 -3.21 -1.87 12.19
C CYS A 104 -3.80 -3.24 11.82
N VAL A 105 -2.95 -4.24 11.57
CA VAL A 105 -3.38 -5.61 11.22
C VAL A 105 -4.21 -6.24 12.34
N GLU A 106 -3.79 -6.07 13.60
CA GLU A 106 -4.53 -6.54 14.78
C GLU A 106 -5.90 -5.87 14.88
N LEU A 107 -5.96 -4.55 14.73
CA LEU A 107 -7.19 -3.77 14.84
C LEU A 107 -8.17 -4.02 13.70
N CYS A 108 -7.68 -4.43 12.53
CA CYS A 108 -8.53 -4.81 11.40
C CYS A 108 -9.01 -6.27 11.45
N ASN A 109 -8.48 -7.10 12.35
CA ASN A 109 -8.84 -8.51 12.48
C ASN A 109 -10.19 -8.70 13.22
N VAL A 110 -11.24 -8.07 12.70
CA VAL A 110 -12.59 -8.13 13.25
C VAL A 110 -13.40 -9.10 12.39
N LYS A 111 -13.88 -10.21 12.98
CA LYS A 111 -14.94 -11.03 12.36
C LYS A 111 -16.11 -10.09 12.10
N ASP A 112 -16.56 -9.97 10.85
CA ASP A 112 -17.61 -9.04 10.37
C ASP A 112 -17.13 -7.67 9.86
N ALA A 113 -15.82 -7.49 9.65
CA ALA A 113 -15.31 -6.26 9.06
C ALA A 113 -15.85 -6.02 7.64
N SER A 114 -16.24 -4.77 7.35
CA SER A 114 -16.58 -4.35 6.00
C SER A 114 -15.42 -4.64 5.06
N GLY A 115 -15.71 -4.65 3.76
CA GLY A 115 -14.68 -4.85 2.78
C GLY A 115 -13.49 -3.90 2.95
N ASP A 116 -13.76 -2.61 3.08
CA ASP A 116 -12.71 -1.59 3.17
C ASP A 116 -11.72 -1.86 4.30
N VAL A 117 -12.19 -2.36 5.45
CA VAL A 117 -11.32 -2.75 6.57
C VAL A 117 -10.40 -3.91 6.21
N ARG A 118 -10.87 -4.91 5.45
CA ARG A 118 -10.03 -6.02 4.99
C ARG A 118 -9.01 -5.57 3.94
N THR A 119 -9.35 -4.58 3.11
CA THR A 119 -8.39 -3.95 2.20
C THR A 119 -7.29 -3.21 2.96
N ILE A 120 -7.67 -2.40 3.96
CA ILE A 120 -6.68 -1.67 4.78
C ILE A 120 -5.82 -2.66 5.58
N GLN A 121 -6.41 -3.74 6.12
CA GLN A 121 -5.67 -4.81 6.77
C GLN A 121 -4.59 -5.36 5.86
N ALA A 122 -4.96 -5.68 4.63
CA ALA A 122 -4.07 -6.27 3.67
C ALA A 122 -2.95 -5.32 3.21
N ASP A 123 -3.27 -4.05 2.94
CA ASP A 123 -2.27 -3.04 2.62
C ASP A 123 -1.28 -2.86 3.80
N ALA A 124 -1.77 -2.91 5.05
CA ALA A 124 -0.92 -2.90 6.25
C ALA A 124 -0.06 -4.16 6.39
N MET A 125 -0.57 -5.34 6.06
CA MET A 125 0.21 -6.57 6.07
C MET A 125 1.33 -6.55 5.02
N ILE A 126 1.07 -6.06 3.80
CA ILE A 126 2.12 -5.89 2.78
C ILE A 126 3.19 -4.92 3.30
N ALA A 127 2.78 -3.74 3.76
CA ALA A 127 3.73 -2.72 4.20
C ALA A 127 4.55 -3.17 5.42
N SER A 128 3.94 -3.94 6.34
CA SER A 128 4.70 -4.58 7.43
C SER A 128 5.74 -5.56 6.91
N ALA A 129 5.38 -6.40 5.92
CA ALA A 129 6.30 -7.35 5.31
C ALA A 129 7.44 -6.65 4.56
N ASP A 130 7.16 -5.53 3.89
CA ASP A 130 8.17 -4.68 3.25
C ASP A 130 9.19 -4.15 4.27
N ILE A 131 8.73 -3.78 5.47
CA ILE A 131 9.59 -3.29 6.55
C ILE A 131 10.42 -4.42 7.17
N ASP A 132 9.82 -5.60 7.39
CA ASP A 132 10.57 -6.78 7.83
C ASP A 132 11.69 -7.12 6.84
N HIS A 133 11.40 -7.01 5.54
CA HIS A 133 12.40 -7.18 4.50
C HIS A 133 13.49 -6.11 4.58
N HIS A 134 13.15 -4.85 4.78
CA HIS A 134 14.13 -3.78 4.99
C HIS A 134 15.09 -4.08 6.16
N PHE A 135 14.57 -4.47 7.32
CA PHE A 135 15.40 -4.78 8.50
C PHE A 135 16.35 -5.95 8.30
N TYR A 136 15.94 -6.95 7.53
CA TYR A 136 16.84 -8.03 7.16
C TYR A 136 18.00 -7.53 6.29
N LEU A 137 17.69 -6.70 5.30
CA LEU A 137 18.70 -6.16 4.40
C LEU A 137 19.73 -5.27 5.10
N THR A 138 19.35 -4.60 6.21
CA THR A 138 20.28 -3.77 7.00
C THR A 138 21.03 -4.54 8.09
N GLY A 139 20.82 -5.87 8.21
CA GLY A 139 21.51 -6.72 9.18
C GLY A 139 20.98 -6.63 10.62
N ASP A 140 19.88 -5.89 10.84
CA ASP A 140 19.25 -5.71 12.16
C ASP A 140 18.11 -6.72 12.43
N GLY A 141 17.82 -7.59 11.46
CA GLY A 141 16.68 -8.51 11.49
C GLY A 141 17.04 -9.92 11.03
N LYS A 142 16.14 -10.86 11.33
CA LYS A 142 16.19 -12.19 10.70
C LYS A 142 15.67 -12.08 9.26
N PRO A 143 16.11 -12.95 8.33
CA PRO A 143 15.45 -13.06 7.02
C PRO A 143 13.94 -13.21 7.24
N PRO A 144 13.10 -12.40 6.55
CA PRO A 144 11.67 -12.61 6.58
C PRO A 144 11.37 -14.06 6.17
N ASP A 145 10.28 -14.61 6.64
CA ASP A 145 9.81 -15.89 6.11
C ASP A 145 9.02 -15.59 4.83
N PRO A 146 9.45 -16.09 3.64
CA PRO A 146 8.72 -15.92 2.39
C PRO A 146 7.26 -16.36 2.51
N GLU A 147 6.99 -17.38 3.32
CA GLU A 147 5.65 -17.94 3.50
C GLU A 147 4.75 -16.98 4.30
N ILE A 148 5.31 -16.12 5.17
CA ILE A 148 4.54 -15.08 5.85
C ILE A 148 4.11 -14.00 4.86
N ALA A 149 5.01 -13.53 3.99
CA ALA A 149 4.69 -12.56 2.94
C ALA A 149 3.68 -13.14 1.93
N LEU A 150 3.87 -14.41 1.53
CA LEU A 150 2.94 -15.13 0.67
C LEU A 150 1.56 -15.32 1.31
N LYS A 151 1.52 -15.62 2.61
CA LYS A 151 0.26 -15.75 3.36
C LYS A 151 -0.47 -14.40 3.45
N ALA A 152 0.25 -13.31 3.74
CA ALA A 152 -0.31 -11.96 3.75
C ALA A 152 -0.91 -11.58 2.39
N GLN A 153 -0.20 -11.83 1.29
CA GLN A 153 -0.73 -11.64 -0.05
C GLN A 153 -2.00 -12.47 -0.30
N LYS A 154 -1.99 -13.76 0.03
CA LYS A 154 -3.17 -14.63 -0.19
C LYS A 154 -4.38 -14.14 0.59
N GLN A 155 -4.17 -13.64 1.82
CA GLN A 155 -5.23 -13.05 2.62
C GLN A 155 -5.78 -11.76 1.98
N GLN A 156 -4.93 -10.93 1.40
CA GLN A 156 -5.37 -9.74 0.63
C GLN A 156 -6.24 -10.10 -0.56
N ILE A 157 -5.78 -11.05 -1.37
CA ILE A 157 -6.49 -11.50 -2.56
C ILE A 157 -7.86 -12.03 -2.17
N GLN A 158 -7.91 -12.92 -1.17
CA GLN A 158 -9.16 -13.45 -0.67
C GLN A 158 -10.10 -12.35 -0.14
N ALA A 159 -9.56 -11.37 0.59
CA ALA A 159 -10.33 -10.23 1.06
C ALA A 159 -10.95 -9.43 -0.10
N ALA A 160 -10.17 -9.12 -1.14
CA ALA A 160 -10.66 -8.40 -2.31
C ALA A 160 -11.77 -9.16 -3.05
N HIS A 161 -11.61 -10.49 -3.19
CA HIS A 161 -12.63 -11.36 -3.77
C HIS A 161 -13.94 -11.35 -2.98
N ASP A 162 -13.87 -11.50 -1.66
CA ASP A 162 -15.05 -11.56 -0.77
C ASP A 162 -15.87 -10.26 -0.77
N MET A 163 -15.26 -9.15 -1.18
CA MET A 163 -15.88 -7.84 -1.28
C MET A 163 -16.56 -7.60 -2.63
N GLY A 164 -16.47 -8.55 -3.56
CA GLY A 164 -16.95 -8.38 -4.92
C GLY A 164 -16.08 -7.46 -5.77
N TYR A 165 -14.88 -7.07 -5.30
CA TYR A 165 -13.90 -6.31 -6.09
C TYR A 165 -13.10 -7.20 -7.04
N THR A 166 -13.71 -8.27 -7.53
CA THR A 166 -13.12 -9.10 -8.56
C THR A 166 -13.02 -8.27 -9.84
N ASN A 167 -11.80 -7.86 -10.20
CA ASN A 167 -11.46 -6.98 -11.33
C ASN A 167 -11.55 -5.46 -11.09
N ASP A 168 -11.47 -4.97 -9.84
CA ASP A 168 -11.11 -3.56 -9.65
C ASP A 168 -9.65 -3.36 -10.12
N ALA A 169 -9.37 -2.28 -10.86
CA ALA A 169 -8.03 -1.89 -11.25
C ALA A 169 -7.08 -1.82 -10.03
N ASN A 170 -7.62 -1.46 -8.86
CA ASN A 170 -6.89 -1.45 -7.59
C ASN A 170 -6.54 -2.87 -7.09
N ASP A 171 -7.38 -3.87 -7.31
CA ASP A 171 -7.12 -5.26 -6.93
C ASP A 171 -5.97 -5.84 -7.76
N VAL A 172 -6.01 -5.66 -9.08
CA VAL A 172 -4.91 -6.08 -9.96
C VAL A 172 -3.59 -5.40 -9.56
N GLN A 173 -3.61 -4.09 -9.32
CA GLN A 173 -2.40 -3.37 -8.92
C GLN A 173 -1.86 -3.88 -7.58
N ARG A 174 -2.73 -4.20 -6.63
CA ARG A 174 -2.34 -4.81 -5.34
C ARG A 174 -1.77 -6.21 -5.51
N GLN A 175 -2.44 -7.08 -6.27
CA GLN A 175 -1.98 -8.42 -6.60
C GLN A 175 -0.58 -8.40 -7.20
N ARG A 176 -0.38 -7.53 -8.19
CA ARG A 176 0.91 -7.34 -8.84
C ARG A 176 1.99 -6.87 -7.86
N ARG A 177 1.72 -5.82 -7.06
CA ARG A 177 2.67 -5.33 -6.05
C ARG A 177 3.07 -6.42 -5.07
N ALA A 178 2.12 -7.24 -4.61
CA ALA A 178 2.43 -8.33 -3.71
C ALA A 178 3.25 -9.45 -4.40
N GLN A 179 3.00 -9.73 -5.69
CA GLN A 179 3.82 -10.68 -6.47
C GLN A 179 5.25 -10.15 -6.65
N GLU A 180 5.39 -8.85 -6.94
CA GLU A 180 6.67 -8.15 -6.99
C GLU A 180 7.44 -8.24 -5.66
N GLN A 181 6.76 -8.12 -4.52
CA GLN A 181 7.39 -8.24 -3.20
C GLN A 181 7.85 -9.67 -2.89
N ILE A 182 7.01 -10.67 -3.15
CA ILE A 182 7.40 -12.08 -2.98
C ILE A 182 8.58 -12.43 -3.88
N ALA A 183 8.57 -11.96 -5.12
CA ALA A 183 9.68 -12.15 -6.04
C ALA A 183 10.98 -11.49 -5.54
N THR A 184 10.87 -10.26 -5.03
CA THR A 184 12.01 -9.54 -4.44
C THR A 184 12.58 -10.36 -3.29
N PHE A 185 11.73 -10.77 -2.35
CA PHE A 185 12.11 -11.57 -1.21
C PHE A 185 12.80 -12.89 -1.62
N LEU A 186 12.22 -13.64 -2.56
CA LEU A 186 12.79 -14.89 -3.04
C LEU A 186 14.15 -14.66 -3.70
N SER A 187 14.29 -13.57 -4.47
CA SER A 187 15.56 -13.18 -5.08
C SER A 187 16.62 -12.84 -4.02
N ASP A 188 16.24 -12.14 -2.95
CA ASP A 188 17.11 -11.82 -1.81
C ASP A 188 17.56 -13.06 -1.02
N ASN A 189 16.82 -14.16 -1.13
CA ASN A 189 17.18 -15.46 -0.58
C ASN A 189 17.78 -16.41 -1.62
N LYS A 190 18.16 -15.88 -2.79
CA LYS A 190 18.77 -16.61 -3.91
C LYS A 190 17.89 -17.72 -4.51
N ASP A 191 16.59 -17.71 -4.22
CA ASP A 191 15.58 -18.59 -4.83
C ASP A 191 15.01 -17.95 -6.11
N TYR A 192 15.91 -17.64 -7.04
CA TYR A 192 15.58 -16.91 -8.27
C TYR A 192 14.61 -17.69 -9.18
N SER A 193 14.63 -19.02 -9.13
CA SER A 193 13.71 -19.88 -9.89
C SER A 193 12.27 -19.70 -9.43
N ARG A 194 12.01 -19.69 -8.11
CA ARG A 194 10.67 -19.40 -7.60
C ARG A 194 10.31 -17.94 -7.77
N ALA A 195 11.27 -17.01 -7.64
CA ALA A 195 11.03 -15.59 -7.90
C ALA A 195 10.49 -15.35 -9.32
N LEU A 196 11.09 -15.98 -10.34
CA LEU A 196 10.65 -15.85 -11.74
C LEU A 196 9.19 -16.24 -11.96
N LYS A 197 8.68 -17.24 -11.21
CA LYS A 197 7.27 -17.62 -11.29
C LYS A 197 6.36 -16.42 -10.97
N TYR A 198 6.58 -15.79 -9.82
CA TYR A 198 5.78 -14.64 -9.38
C TYR A 198 6.00 -13.40 -10.26
N ILE A 199 7.21 -13.21 -10.78
CA ILE A 199 7.51 -12.11 -11.72
C ILE A 199 6.72 -12.27 -13.02
N ASN A 200 6.66 -13.47 -13.59
CA ASN A 200 5.89 -13.72 -14.80
C ASN A 200 4.39 -13.53 -14.57
N GLU A 201 3.87 -13.90 -13.39
CA GLU A 201 2.47 -13.63 -13.04
C GLU A 201 2.20 -12.12 -12.91
N ALA A 202 3.13 -11.35 -12.31
CA ALA A 202 3.06 -9.90 -12.20
C ALA A 202 3.12 -9.21 -13.58
N GLU A 203 3.99 -9.69 -14.47
CA GLU A 203 4.12 -9.21 -15.85
C GLU A 203 2.83 -9.41 -16.64
N GLU A 204 2.23 -10.61 -16.54
CA GLU A 204 0.96 -10.92 -17.18
C GLU A 204 -0.20 -10.08 -16.59
N GLY A 205 -0.17 -9.82 -15.28
CA GLY A 205 -1.09 -8.89 -14.62
C GLY A 205 -0.95 -7.45 -15.13
N ALA A 206 0.30 -6.96 -15.26
CA ALA A 206 0.60 -5.63 -15.76
C ALA A 206 0.13 -5.45 -17.21
N ARG A 207 0.38 -6.44 -18.07
CA ARG A 207 -0.02 -6.45 -19.47
C ARG A 207 -1.53 -6.46 -19.65
N ARG A 208 -2.24 -7.35 -18.93
CA ARG A 208 -3.71 -7.48 -19.05
C ARG A 208 -4.48 -6.21 -18.65
N ASN A 209 -3.88 -5.37 -17.80
CA ASN A 209 -4.58 -4.23 -17.20
C ASN A 209 -3.96 -2.88 -17.57
N ASN A 210 -3.16 -2.83 -18.65
CA ASN A 210 -2.53 -1.60 -19.14
C ASN A 210 -1.85 -0.81 -18.02
N ALA A 211 -1.04 -1.49 -17.21
CA ALA A 211 -0.32 -0.86 -16.12
C ALA A 211 0.53 0.32 -16.62
N SER A 212 0.81 1.29 -15.75
CA SER A 212 1.66 2.44 -16.09
C SER A 212 3.02 2.00 -16.66
N PRO A 213 3.67 2.79 -17.53
CA PRO A 213 5.00 2.49 -18.04
C PRO A 213 6.00 2.16 -16.93
N TYR A 214 6.01 2.94 -15.84
CA TYR A 214 6.83 2.65 -14.65
C TYR A 214 6.54 1.28 -14.05
N SER A 215 5.26 0.92 -13.92
CA SER A 215 4.88 -0.40 -13.40
C SER A 215 5.38 -1.54 -14.27
N GLN A 216 5.35 -1.38 -15.60
CA GLN A 216 5.84 -2.39 -16.52
C GLN A 216 7.37 -2.51 -16.41
N ALA A 217 8.09 -1.39 -16.43
CA ALA A 217 9.53 -1.33 -16.26
C ALA A 217 9.99 -1.93 -14.93
N SER A 218 9.31 -1.60 -13.82
CA SER A 218 9.54 -2.14 -12.48
C SER A 218 9.50 -3.68 -12.43
N VAL A 219 8.59 -4.32 -13.16
CA VAL A 219 8.51 -5.78 -13.29
C VAL A 219 9.67 -6.32 -14.14
N MET A 220 10.00 -5.64 -15.25
CA MET A 220 11.13 -6.00 -16.12
C MET A 220 12.47 -5.95 -15.37
N VAL A 221 12.70 -4.95 -14.52
CA VAL A 221 13.91 -4.84 -13.69
C VAL A 221 14.02 -6.00 -12.71
N ARG A 222 12.93 -6.37 -12.03
CA ARG A 222 12.92 -7.54 -11.13
C ARG A 222 13.20 -8.84 -11.88
N LYS A 223 12.66 -8.98 -13.08
CA LYS A 223 12.95 -10.12 -13.97
C LYS A 223 14.43 -10.16 -14.37
N ALA A 224 14.99 -9.01 -14.75
CA ALA A 224 16.41 -8.89 -15.07
C ALA A 224 17.28 -9.30 -13.88
N ARG A 225 16.94 -8.84 -12.67
CA ARG A 225 17.62 -9.27 -11.44
C ARG A 225 17.59 -10.79 -11.26
N ALA A 226 16.41 -11.41 -11.35
CA ALA A 226 16.28 -12.85 -11.18
C ALA A 226 17.06 -13.64 -12.26
N LEU A 227 17.04 -13.17 -13.51
CA LEU A 227 17.82 -13.75 -14.61
C LEU A 227 19.33 -13.66 -14.34
N THR A 228 19.80 -12.52 -13.83
CA THR A 228 21.21 -12.36 -13.41
C THR A 228 21.58 -13.36 -12.32
N GLY A 229 20.73 -13.54 -11.30
CA GLY A 229 20.92 -14.53 -10.23
C GLY A 229 20.98 -15.99 -10.74
N LEU A 230 20.32 -16.28 -11.86
CA LEU A 230 20.37 -17.58 -12.56
C LEU A 230 21.54 -17.70 -13.55
N GLY A 231 22.45 -16.73 -13.59
CA GLY A 231 23.59 -16.71 -14.51
C GLY A 231 23.25 -16.31 -15.95
N LYS A 232 22.02 -15.84 -16.22
CA LYS A 232 21.57 -15.40 -17.56
C LYS A 232 21.79 -13.90 -17.76
N THR A 233 23.02 -13.44 -17.53
CA THR A 233 23.40 -12.02 -17.51
C THR A 233 23.08 -11.28 -18.81
N ALA A 234 23.33 -11.89 -19.97
CA ALA A 234 23.05 -11.27 -21.27
C ALA A 234 21.55 -11.04 -21.54
N GLU A 235 20.68 -11.92 -21.02
CA GLU A 235 19.23 -11.76 -21.10
C GLU A 235 18.76 -10.66 -20.14
N ALA A 236 19.31 -10.66 -18.93
CA ALA A 236 19.06 -9.64 -17.93
C ALA A 236 19.42 -8.23 -18.42
N ASP A 237 20.59 -8.06 -19.05
CA ASP A 237 21.04 -6.75 -19.54
C ASP A 237 20.13 -6.19 -20.63
N LYS A 238 19.72 -7.03 -21.58
CA LYS A 238 18.76 -6.62 -22.61
C LYS A 238 17.43 -6.19 -22.00
N LEU A 239 16.97 -6.92 -20.98
CA LEU A 239 15.69 -6.64 -20.34
C LEU A 239 15.75 -5.37 -19.48
N PHE A 240 16.86 -5.14 -18.78
CA PHE A 240 17.10 -3.92 -18.01
C PHE A 240 17.14 -2.69 -18.92
N ILE A 241 17.89 -2.74 -20.03
CA ILE A 241 17.94 -1.65 -21.02
C ILE A 241 16.54 -1.36 -21.57
N ALA A 242 15.74 -2.40 -21.84
CA ALA A 242 14.37 -2.23 -22.30
C ALA A 242 13.47 -1.57 -21.22
N ALA A 243 13.69 -1.87 -19.93
CA ALA A 243 12.95 -1.26 -18.84
C ALA A 243 13.24 0.25 -18.72
N ILE A 244 14.52 0.64 -18.81
CA ILE A 244 14.95 2.05 -18.80
C ILE A 244 14.34 2.80 -19.98
N LYS A 245 14.40 2.21 -21.17
CA LYS A 245 13.79 2.81 -22.36
C LYS A 245 12.28 3.06 -22.17
N VAL A 246 11.55 2.14 -21.52
CA VAL A 246 10.11 2.31 -21.26
C VAL A 246 9.83 3.51 -20.35
N THR A 247 10.66 3.76 -19.33
CA THR A 247 10.49 4.93 -18.46
C THR A 247 10.96 6.22 -19.13
N ASP A 248 12.09 6.19 -19.84
CA ASP A 248 12.60 7.37 -20.55
C ASP A 248 11.64 7.84 -21.65
N ASP A 249 11.09 6.91 -22.45
CA ASP A 249 10.12 7.24 -23.50
C ASP A 249 8.81 7.84 -22.93
N ALA A 250 8.46 7.50 -21.67
CA ALA A 250 7.21 7.92 -21.04
C ALA A 250 7.32 9.18 -20.18
N TYR A 251 8.45 9.37 -19.50
CA TYR A 251 8.66 10.38 -18.46
C TYR A 251 9.85 11.30 -18.75
N GLY A 252 10.71 10.96 -19.73
CA GLY A 252 11.97 11.63 -20.01
C GLY A 252 13.17 10.96 -19.32
N GLY A 253 14.34 11.09 -19.94
CA GLY A 253 15.62 10.69 -19.34
C GLY A 253 15.85 11.44 -18.03
N GLY A 254 16.35 10.73 -17.02
CA GLY A 254 16.63 11.30 -15.69
C GLY A 254 15.37 11.56 -14.86
N SER A 255 14.22 11.03 -15.26
CA SER A 255 13.00 11.05 -14.43
C SER A 255 13.17 10.22 -13.16
N GLU A 256 12.40 10.55 -12.11
CA GLU A 256 12.36 9.78 -10.86
C GLU A 256 12.01 8.30 -11.11
N GLU A 257 11.16 8.03 -12.11
CA GLU A 257 10.81 6.69 -12.56
C GLU A 257 12.00 5.93 -13.18
N SER A 258 12.81 6.59 -14.00
CA SER A 258 14.02 6.01 -14.59
C SER A 258 15.10 5.78 -13.52
N GLU A 259 15.34 6.76 -12.65
CA GLU A 259 16.24 6.63 -11.51
C GLU A 259 15.85 5.48 -10.59
N SER A 260 14.54 5.34 -10.31
CA SER A 260 14.00 4.24 -9.54
C SER A 260 14.32 2.87 -10.16
N CYS A 261 14.26 2.76 -11.50
CA CYS A 261 14.62 1.52 -12.19
C CYS A 261 16.11 1.20 -12.05
N LEU A 262 16.99 2.20 -12.11
CA LEU A 262 18.43 2.03 -11.88
C LEU A 262 18.70 1.54 -10.45
N HIS A 263 18.06 2.13 -9.44
CA HIS A 263 18.19 1.71 -8.03
C HIS A 263 17.70 0.27 -7.82
N LEU A 264 16.54 -0.08 -8.39
CA LEU A 264 15.97 -1.42 -8.29
C LEU A 264 16.87 -2.50 -8.88
N TYR A 265 17.76 -2.16 -9.82
CA TYR A 265 18.72 -3.08 -10.41
C TYR A 265 20.09 -3.05 -9.74
N SER A 266 20.63 -1.86 -9.44
CA SER A 266 22.01 -1.70 -8.97
C SER A 266 22.22 -2.17 -7.53
N ASP A 267 21.34 -1.78 -6.60
CA ASP A 267 21.49 -2.10 -5.17
C ASP A 267 21.50 -3.61 -4.92
N PRO A 268 20.58 -4.40 -5.50
CA PRO A 268 20.62 -5.84 -5.32
C PRO A 268 21.83 -6.52 -5.98
N LEU A 269 22.33 -6.00 -7.10
CA LEU A 269 23.56 -6.53 -7.72
C LEU A 269 24.75 -6.40 -6.79
N ILE A 270 24.92 -5.23 -6.15
CA ILE A 270 25.98 -5.01 -5.17
C ILE A 270 25.82 -5.98 -4.00
N ARG A 271 24.60 -6.12 -3.46
CA ARG A 271 24.28 -7.03 -2.37
C ARG A 271 24.55 -8.50 -2.72
N ASP A 272 24.25 -8.91 -3.95
CA ASP A 272 24.48 -10.27 -4.45
C ASP A 272 25.97 -10.54 -4.80
N GLY A 273 26.87 -9.58 -4.52
CA GLY A 273 28.31 -9.68 -4.71
C GLY A 273 28.81 -9.24 -6.08
N GLN A 274 27.92 -8.75 -6.96
CA GLN A 274 28.26 -8.22 -8.29
C GLN A 274 28.60 -6.73 -8.22
N VAL A 275 29.52 -6.38 -7.31
CA VAL A 275 29.83 -4.99 -6.93
C VAL A 275 30.20 -4.13 -8.13
N GLU A 276 31.09 -4.60 -9.00
CA GLU A 276 31.52 -3.83 -10.18
C GLU A 276 30.34 -3.53 -11.12
N ARG A 277 29.48 -4.53 -11.38
CA ARG A 277 28.31 -4.38 -12.26
C ARG A 277 27.30 -3.42 -11.65
N GLY A 278 27.01 -3.56 -10.36
CA GLY A 278 26.09 -2.67 -9.66
C GLY A 278 26.61 -1.23 -9.62
N ASN A 279 27.91 -1.02 -9.37
CA ASN A 279 28.51 0.32 -9.39
C ASN A 279 28.45 0.96 -10.79
N LYS A 280 28.69 0.21 -11.87
CA LYS A 280 28.53 0.72 -13.24
C LYS A 280 27.10 1.20 -13.53
N VAL A 281 26.09 0.52 -12.99
CA VAL A 281 24.69 0.97 -13.10
C VAL A 281 24.45 2.21 -12.24
N LYS A 282 25.09 2.31 -11.06
CA LYS A 282 25.02 3.52 -10.23
C LYS A 282 25.67 4.74 -10.87
N GLU A 283 26.79 4.57 -11.55
CA GLU A 283 27.46 5.66 -12.27
C GLU A 283 26.58 6.28 -13.36
N GLN A 284 25.66 5.51 -13.97
CA GLN A 284 24.66 6.04 -14.89
C GLN A 284 23.62 6.93 -14.22
N GLN A 285 23.44 6.81 -12.90
CA GLN A 285 22.54 7.67 -12.11
C GLN A 285 23.13 9.07 -11.94
N ASP A 286 24.46 9.15 -11.75
CA ASP A 286 25.17 10.39 -11.42
C ASP A 286 25.65 11.17 -12.65
N ASP A 287 25.48 10.63 -13.86
CA ASP A 287 25.92 11.28 -15.10
C ASP A 287 24.76 12.02 -15.77
N ASP A 288 24.70 13.34 -15.55
CA ASP A 288 23.76 14.26 -16.18
C ASP A 288 23.80 14.21 -17.74
N ASN A 289 24.84 13.62 -18.34
CA ASN A 289 24.98 13.50 -19.80
C ASN A 289 24.45 12.15 -20.36
N VAL A 290 24.03 11.22 -19.50
CA VAL A 290 23.45 9.93 -19.91
C VAL A 290 21.97 10.05 -20.28
N TRP A 291 21.33 11.16 -19.88
CA TRP A 291 19.89 11.43 -20.01
C TRP A 291 19.50 12.28 -21.23
#